data_AF-A0A9Y1BJJ3-F1
#
_entry.id   AF-A0A9Y1BJJ3-F1
#
_cell.length_a   1.000
_cell.length_b   1.000
_cell.length_c   1.000
_cell.angle_alpha   90.00
_cell.angle_beta   90.00
_cell.angle_gamma   90.00
#
_symmetry.space_group_name_H-M   'P 1'
#
loop_
_entity.id
_entity.type
_entity.pdbx_description
1 polymer ?
#
loop_
_entity_poly.entity_id
_entity_poly.type
_entity_poly.pdbx_seq_one_letter_code
_entity_poly.pdbx_strand_id
1 'polypeptide(L)'
;MSIMAYETKIPTTRYVCALANVQGQWMVQLRLGDTVEAQTVVKDLSERGIRDNIRTVMSEVDLYLGDFLVDQIVKDIVHQARILIQETSSTSSPVQDSGLSEVEQVLEQIKNKLSTLEERIKRLESVIEHRT
;
A
#
# COMPACT_ATOMS: atom_id res chain seq x y z
N MET A 1 -21.93 10.26 -8.99
CA MET A 1 -20.97 9.24 -9.45
C MET A 1 -20.03 9.01 -8.28
N SER A 2 -20.02 7.82 -7.68
CA SER A 2 -19.12 7.54 -6.55
C SER A 2 -17.74 7.26 -7.12
N ILE A 3 -16.77 8.13 -6.83
CA ILE A 3 -15.36 7.89 -7.16
C ILE A 3 -14.88 6.85 -6.15
N MET A 4 -14.60 5.62 -6.60
CA MET A 4 -13.85 4.67 -5.77
C MET A 4 -12.41 5.18 -5.71
N ALA A 5 -12.04 5.73 -4.57
CA ALA A 5 -10.70 6.23 -4.27
C ALA A 5 -10.17 5.51 -3.03
N TYR A 6 -8.97 4.93 -3.15
CA TYR A 6 -8.19 4.38 -2.05
C TYR A 6 -7.17 5.42 -1.64
N GLU A 7 -7.12 5.84 -0.39
CA GLU A 7 -6.32 6.99 -0.01
C GLU A 7 -5.51 6.77 1.27
N THR A 8 -4.30 7.30 1.28
CA THR A 8 -3.45 7.32 2.45
C THR A 8 -2.84 8.71 2.63
N LYS A 9 -2.85 9.18 3.88
CA LYS A 9 -2.24 10.45 4.24
C LYS A 9 -0.72 10.27 4.27
N ILE A 10 0.00 11.13 3.58
CA ILE A 10 1.45 11.09 3.60
C ILE A 10 1.94 11.67 4.94
N PRO A 11 2.68 10.91 5.76
CA PRO A 11 3.19 11.37 7.04
C PRO A 11 3.94 12.69 6.90
N THR A 12 3.84 13.54 7.93
CA THR A 12 4.50 14.86 8.04
C THR A 12 4.17 15.87 6.94
N THR A 13 3.25 15.56 6.03
CA THR A 13 2.79 16.49 4.98
C THR A 13 1.28 16.76 5.09
N ARG A 14 0.80 17.70 4.28
CA ARG A 14 -0.63 17.93 4.07
C ARG A 14 -1.20 17.12 2.90
N TYR A 15 -0.36 16.35 2.23
CA TYR A 15 -0.74 15.61 1.05
C TYR A 15 -1.44 14.30 1.40
N VAL A 16 -2.38 13.94 0.52
CA VAL A 16 -3.01 12.63 0.47
C VAL A 16 -2.64 12.00 -0.87
N CYS A 17 -2.17 10.76 -0.84
CA CYS A 17 -1.96 9.96 -2.03
C CYS A 17 -3.18 9.07 -2.21
N ALA A 18 -3.81 9.13 -3.38
CA ALA A 18 -4.99 8.35 -3.70
C ALA A 18 -4.79 7.53 -4.97
N LEU A 19 -5.33 6.31 -5.00
CA LEU A 19 -5.55 5.51 -6.20
C LEU A 19 -7.05 5.55 -6.50
N ALA A 20 -7.45 6.28 -7.53
CA ALA A 20 -8.85 6.55 -7.86
C ALA A 20 -9.23 5.98 -9.23
N ASN A 21 -10.45 5.47 -9.36
CA ASN A 21 -11.04 5.18 -10.67
C ASN A 21 -11.81 6.40 -11.17
N VAL A 22 -11.27 7.05 -12.20
CA VAL A 22 -11.86 8.22 -12.84
C VAL A 22 -12.25 7.83 -14.26
N GLN A 23 -13.55 7.84 -14.56
CA GLN A 23 -14.09 7.51 -15.89
C GLN A 23 -13.61 6.15 -16.45
N GLY A 24 -13.44 5.15 -15.59
CA GLY A 24 -13.00 3.81 -15.98
C GLY A 24 -11.47 3.66 -16.04
N GLN A 25 -10.70 4.71 -15.75
CA GLN A 25 -9.24 4.65 -15.70
C GLN A 25 -8.75 4.74 -14.25
N TRP A 26 -7.82 3.86 -13.89
CA TRP A 26 -7.14 3.92 -12.61
C TRP A 26 -6.05 4.97 -12.65
N MET A 27 -6.03 5.84 -11.65
CA MET A 27 -5.12 6.97 -11.56
C MET A 27 -4.55 7.07 -10.16
N VAL A 28 -3.24 7.31 -10.07
CA VAL A 28 -2.65 7.80 -8.82
C VAL A 28 -2.78 9.32 -8.84
N GLN A 29 -3.27 9.88 -7.74
CA GLN A 29 -3.46 11.30 -7.53
C GLN A 29 -2.76 11.72 -6.25
N LEU A 30 -2.06 12.85 -6.30
CA LEU A 30 -1.58 13.55 -5.13
C LEU A 30 -2.47 14.76 -4.88
N ARG A 31 -3.05 14.83 -3.68
CA ARG A 31 -4.07 15.82 -3.33
C ARG A 31 -3.65 16.68 -2.15
N LEU A 32 -3.94 17.97 -2.24
CA LEU A 32 -3.83 18.92 -1.13
C LEU A 32 -5.23 19.46 -0.82
N GLY A 33 -5.87 18.87 0.20
CA GLY A 33 -7.30 19.10 0.45
C GLY A 33 -8.16 18.59 -0.72
N ASP A 34 -9.01 19.45 -1.27
CA ASP A 34 -9.89 19.10 -2.39
C ASP A 34 -9.21 19.17 -3.76
N THR A 35 -8.02 19.78 -3.83
CA THR A 35 -7.29 19.99 -5.08
C THR A 35 -6.41 18.80 -5.42
N VAL A 36 -6.48 18.33 -6.67
CA VAL A 36 -5.51 17.38 -7.25
C VAL A 36 -4.35 18.21 -7.81
N GLU A 37 -3.15 18.06 -7.23
CA GLU A 37 -1.97 18.82 -7.67
C GLU A 37 -1.15 18.07 -8.72
N ALA A 38 -1.12 16.73 -8.64
CA ALA A 38 -0.48 15.88 -9.63
C ALA A 38 -1.26 14.58 -9.80
N GLN A 39 -1.25 14.02 -11.01
CA GLN A 39 -1.92 12.76 -11.29
C GLN A 39 -1.33 12.03 -12.50
N THR A 40 -1.36 10.71 -12.45
CA THR A 40 -0.91 9.85 -13.55
C THR A 40 -1.86 8.67 -13.75
N VAL A 41 -1.95 8.19 -14.99
CA VAL A 41 -2.73 7.00 -15.33
C VAL A 41 -1.92 5.75 -15.01
N VAL A 42 -2.50 4.86 -14.21
CA VAL A 42 -1.92 3.57 -13.84
C VAL A 42 -2.26 2.54 -14.90
N LYS A 43 -1.26 2.14 -15.69
CA LYS A 43 -1.39 1.10 -16.72
C LYS A 43 -1.28 -0.32 -16.16
N ASP A 44 -0.58 -0.47 -15.04
CA ASP A 44 -0.37 -1.74 -14.36
C ASP A 44 -0.71 -1.58 -12.87
N LEU A 45 -1.75 -2.30 -12.43
CA LEU A 45 -2.23 -2.30 -11.04
C LEU A 45 -1.40 -3.19 -10.11
N SER A 46 -0.25 -3.70 -10.55
CA SER A 46 0.72 -4.35 -9.68
C SER A 46 1.28 -3.37 -8.64
N GLU A 47 1.78 -3.90 -7.52
CA GLU A 47 2.44 -3.10 -6.48
C GLU A 47 3.60 -2.26 -7.06
N ARG A 48 4.35 -2.83 -8.00
CA ARG A 48 5.43 -2.13 -8.71
C ARG A 48 4.90 -1.00 -9.58
N GLY A 49 3.86 -1.26 -10.38
CA GLY A 49 3.25 -0.24 -11.24
C GLY A 49 2.68 0.91 -10.44
N ILE A 50 2.01 0.64 -9.31
CA ILE A 50 1.50 1.66 -8.39
C ILE A 50 2.65 2.46 -7.77
N ARG A 51 3.70 1.79 -7.29
CA ARG A 51 4.91 2.44 -6.74
C ARG A 51 5.56 3.40 -7.73
N ASP A 52 5.75 2.97 -8.98
CA ASP A 52 6.38 3.78 -10.00
C ASP A 52 5.52 5.02 -10.31
N ASN A 53 4.19 4.87 -10.38
CA ASN A 53 3.27 5.99 -10.58
C ASN A 53 3.20 6.95 -9.39
N ILE A 54 3.28 6.46 -8.15
CA ILE A 54 3.38 7.28 -6.94
C ILE A 54 4.65 8.12 -6.97
N ARG A 55 5.80 7.52 -7.31
CA ARG A 55 7.07 8.26 -7.44
C ARG A 55 7.00 9.35 -8.52
N THR A 56 6.33 9.07 -9.64
CA THR A 56 6.11 10.06 -10.70
C THR A 56 5.34 11.28 -10.17
N VAL A 57 4.16 11.08 -9.56
CA VAL A 57 3.35 12.23 -9.10
C VAL A 57 3.99 12.97 -7.91
N MET A 58 4.77 12.27 -7.09
CA MET A 58 5.54 12.92 -6.02
C MET A 58 6.64 13.81 -6.59
N SER A 59 7.31 13.36 -7.66
CA SER A 59 8.34 14.15 -8.33
C SER A 59 7.77 15.38 -9.03
N GLU A 60 6.54 15.31 -9.54
CA GLU A 60 5.85 16.45 -10.18
C GLU A 60 5.58 17.62 -9.23
N VAL A 61 5.46 17.36 -7.92
CA VAL A 61 5.22 18.38 -6.89
C VAL A 61 6.44 18.62 -5.99
N ASP A 62 7.63 18.16 -6.42
CA ASP A 62 8.88 18.26 -5.65
C ASP A 62 8.80 17.66 -4.23
N LEU A 63 7.97 16.61 -4.05
CA LEU A 63 7.82 15.90 -2.78
C LEU A 63 8.78 14.72 -2.69
N TYR A 64 9.88 14.89 -1.96
CA TYR A 64 10.89 13.86 -1.77
C TYR A 64 10.67 13.06 -0.49
N LEU A 65 10.21 11.82 -0.63
CA LEU A 65 10.08 10.87 0.47
C LEU A 65 11.15 9.80 0.36
N GLY A 66 11.66 9.34 1.51
CA GLY A 66 12.53 8.17 1.56
C GLY A 66 11.80 6.89 1.13
N ASP A 67 12.54 5.93 0.57
CA ASP A 67 11.98 4.67 0.05
C ASP A 67 11.09 3.93 1.04
N PHE A 68 11.43 3.95 2.33
CA PHE A 68 10.61 3.34 3.38
C PHE A 68 9.18 3.91 3.44
N LEU A 69 9.04 5.25 3.33
CA LEU A 69 7.73 5.90 3.38
C LEU A 69 6.95 5.64 2.10
N VAL A 70 7.61 5.64 0.94
CA VAL A 70 6.98 5.27 -0.33
C VAL A 70 6.45 3.84 -0.26
N ASP A 71 7.23 2.92 0.29
CA ASP A 71 6.82 1.51 0.45
C ASP A 71 5.63 1.36 1.39
N GLN A 72 5.55 2.15 2.46
CA GLN A 72 4.38 2.16 3.34
C GLN A 72 3.13 2.68 2.62
N ILE A 73 3.24 3.80 1.92
CA ILE A 73 2.14 4.39 1.14
C ILE A 73 1.60 3.39 0.10
N VAL A 74 2.50 2.72 -0.61
CA VAL A 74 2.16 1.69 -1.59
C VAL A 74 1.41 0.53 -0.94
N LYS A 75 1.90 0.03 0.20
CA LYS A 75 1.27 -1.07 0.93
C LYS A 75 -0.12 -0.69 1.42
N ASP A 76 -0.29 0.51 1.96
CA ASP A 76 -1.58 0.98 2.44
C ASP A 76 -2.61 1.09 1.31
N ILE A 77 -2.22 1.67 0.17
CA ILE A 77 -3.09 1.79 -1.01
C ILE A 77 -3.49 0.41 -1.54
N VAL A 78 -2.52 -0.50 -1.69
CA VAL A 78 -2.79 -1.86 -2.19
C VAL A 78 -3.65 -2.65 -1.19
N HIS A 79 -3.44 -2.46 0.11
CA HIS A 79 -4.22 -3.13 1.15
C HIS A 79 -5.68 -2.66 1.13
N GLN A 80 -5.92 -1.34 1.08
CA GLN A 80 -7.28 -0.78 0.98
C GLN A 80 -7.99 -1.25 -0.31
N ALA A 81 -7.27 -1.29 -1.43
CA ALA A 81 -7.82 -1.81 -2.68
C ALA A 81 -8.25 -3.28 -2.57
N ARG A 82 -7.47 -4.12 -1.89
CA ARG A 82 -7.81 -5.54 -1.68
C ARG A 82 -9.03 -5.72 -0.77
N ILE A 83 -9.12 -4.98 0.33
CA ILE A 83 -10.26 -5.06 1.26
C ILE A 83 -11.57 -4.73 0.52
N LEU A 84 -11.60 -3.62 -0.23
CA LEU A 84 -12.82 -3.19 -0.91
C LEU A 84 -13.23 -4.10 -2.07
N ILE A 85 -12.27 -4.72 -2.76
CA ILE A 85 -12.56 -5.80 -3.72
C ILE A 85 -13.22 -6.98 -3.01
N GLN A 86 -12.71 -7.38 -1.84
CA GLN A 86 -13.30 -8.48 -1.06
C GLN A 86 -14.70 -8.14 -0.55
N GLU A 87 -14.93 -6.92 -0.06
CA GLU A 87 -16.24 -6.47 0.41
C GLU A 87 -17.28 -6.41 -0.72
N THR A 88 -16.90 -5.87 -1.88
CA THR A 88 -17.78 -5.81 -3.06
C THR A 88 -18.10 -7.18 -3.64
N SER A 89 -17.13 -8.12 -3.59
CA SER A 89 -17.34 -9.52 -3.97
C SER A 89 -18.25 -10.26 -2.98
N SER A 90 -18.20 -9.90 -1.71
CA SER A 90 -18.99 -10.52 -0.63
C SER A 90 -20.46 -10.08 -0.64
N THR A 91 -20.78 -8.92 -1.23
CA THR A 91 -22.16 -8.45 -1.40
C THR A 91 -22.94 -9.13 -2.53
N SER A 92 -22.31 -9.98 -3.35
CA SER A 92 -22.95 -10.73 -4.44
C SER A 92 -22.97 -12.26 -4.21
N SER A 93 -23.39 -12.72 -3.03
CA SER A 93 -23.78 -14.11 -2.70
C SER A 93 -22.73 -15.24 -2.92
N PRO A 94 -22.88 -16.38 -2.20
CA PRO A 94 -21.75 -17.14 -1.68
C PRO A 94 -21.16 -18.10 -2.71
N VAL A 95 -19.97 -18.63 -2.38
CA VAL A 95 -19.21 -19.75 -3.00
C VAL A 95 -17.88 -19.26 -3.60
N GLN A 96 -16.81 -19.26 -2.80
CA GLN A 96 -15.71 -20.24 -2.95
C GLN A 96 -14.63 -20.07 -1.86
N ASP A 97 -14.36 -21.18 -1.20
CA ASP A 97 -13.45 -21.47 -0.08
C ASP A 97 -11.94 -21.33 -0.42
N SER A 98 -11.58 -20.53 -1.43
CA SER A 98 -10.21 -20.38 -1.94
C SER A 98 -9.50 -19.13 -1.42
N GLY A 99 -10.24 -18.05 -1.14
CA GLY A 99 -9.67 -16.80 -0.62
C GLY A 99 -9.20 -16.89 0.83
N LEU A 100 -9.86 -17.71 1.65
CA LEU A 100 -9.45 -17.93 3.05
C LEU A 100 -8.09 -18.64 3.10
N SER A 101 -7.87 -19.61 2.21
CA SER A 101 -6.61 -20.36 2.13
C SER A 101 -5.43 -19.47 1.73
N GLU A 102 -5.62 -18.53 0.81
CA GLU A 102 -4.58 -17.57 0.42
C GLU A 102 -4.28 -16.56 1.53
N VAL A 103 -5.30 -16.09 2.26
CA VAL A 103 -5.14 -15.20 3.42
C VAL A 103 -4.41 -15.92 4.56
N GLU A 104 -4.77 -17.18 4.84
CA GLU A 104 -4.05 -18.03 5.79
C GLU A 104 -2.60 -18.25 5.35
N GLN A 105 -2.34 -18.46 4.05
CA GLN A 105 -0.99 -18.59 3.53
C GLN A 105 -0.16 -17.31 3.71
N VAL A 106 -0.77 -16.15 3.47
CA VAL A 106 -0.12 -14.85 3.65
C VAL A 106 0.12 -14.57 5.13
N LEU A 107 -0.83 -14.90 6.02
CA LEU A 107 -0.67 -14.78 7.47
C LEU A 107 0.44 -15.70 7.98
N GLU A 108 0.55 -16.93 7.48
CA GLU A 108 1.61 -17.86 7.83
C GLU A 108 2.98 -17.36 7.32
N GLN A 109 3.03 -16.75 6.12
CA GLN A 109 4.25 -16.11 5.62
C GLN A 109 4.66 -14.89 6.47
N ILE A 110 3.70 -14.07 6.93
CA ILE A 110 3.97 -12.94 7.82
C ILE A 110 4.50 -13.43 9.17
N LYS A 111 3.88 -14.45 9.74
CA LYS A 111 4.30 -15.08 11.00
C LYS A 111 5.73 -15.62 10.91
N ASN A 112 6.09 -16.28 9.80
CA ASN A 112 7.44 -16.79 9.57
C ASN A 112 8.47 -15.66 9.43
N LYS A 113 8.11 -14.56 8.77
CA LYS A 113 8.98 -13.37 8.68
C LYS A 113 9.18 -12.70 10.03
N LEU A 114 8.15 -12.62 10.86
CA LEU A 114 8.24 -12.08 12.22
C LEU A 114 9.15 -12.92 13.10
N SER A 115 8.99 -14.25 13.10
CA SER A 115 9.88 -15.16 13.82
C SER A 115 11.35 -14.99 13.40
N THR A 116 11.59 -14.87 12.09
CA THR A 116 12.95 -14.62 11.56
C THR A 116 13.52 -13.28 12.04
N LEU A 117 12.69 -12.24 12.14
CA LEU A 117 13.11 -10.94 12.65
C LEU A 117 13.39 -10.99 14.16
N GLU A 118 12.57 -11.69 14.93
CA GLU A 118 12.78 -11.90 16.37
C GLU A 118 14.09 -12.65 16.65
N GLU A 119 14.41 -13.69 15.89
CA GLU A 119 15.69 -14.40 16.01
C GLU A 119 16.88 -13.49 15.67
N ARG A 120 16.74 -12.64 14.64
CA ARG A 120 17.79 -11.69 14.27
C ARG A 120 18.00 -10.64 15.35
N ILE A 121 16.92 -10.15 15.97
CA ILE A 121 16.99 -9.22 17.09
C ILE A 121 17.71 -9.88 18.27
N LYS A 122 17.32 -11.10 18.66
CA LYS A 122 17.99 -11.84 19.75
C LYS A 122 19.49 -12.06 19.50
N ARG A 123 19.88 -12.37 18.25
CA ARG A 123 21.30 -12.49 17.90
C ARG A 123 22.03 -11.17 18.02
N LEU A 124 21.41 -10.07 17.60
CA LEU A 124 21.99 -8.73 17.74
C LEU A 124 22.14 -8.33 19.22
N GLU A 125 21.12 -8.59 20.04
CA GLU A 125 21.17 -8.37 21.49
C GLU A 125 22.30 -9.18 22.15
N SER A 126 22.43 -10.45 21.81
CA SER A 126 23.53 -11.30 22.32
C SER A 126 24.91 -10.78 21.91
N VAL A 127 25.08 -10.30 20.67
CA VAL A 127 26.34 -9.69 20.20
C VAL A 127 26.67 -8.39 20.95
N ILE A 128 25.64 -7.61 21.31
CA ILE A 128 25.81 -6.37 22.09
C ILE A 128 26.23 -6.71 23.53
N GLU A 129 25.57 -7.67 24.17
CA GLU A 129 25.90 -8.09 25.55
C GLU A 129 27.32 -8.68 25.68
N HIS A 130 27.83 -9.35 24.65
CA HIS A 130 29.19 -9.92 24.65
C HIS A 130 30.28 -8.90 24.29
N ARG A 131 29.93 -7.65 23.95
CA ARG A 131 30.89 -6.56 23.65
C ARG A 131 31.04 -5.54 24.78
N THR A 132 30.16 -5.57 25.77
CA THR A 132 30.27 -4.85 27.06
C THR A 132 30.92 -5.72 28.12
#